data_AF-A0A828SQS4-F1
#
_entry.id   AF-A0A828SQS4-F1
#
_cell.length_a   1.000
_cell.length_b   1.000
_cell.length_c   1.000
_cell.angle_alpha   90.00
_cell.angle_beta   90.00
_cell.angle_gamma   90.00
#
_symmetry.space_group_name_H-M   'P 1'
#
loop_
_entity.id
_entity.type
_entity.pdbx_description
1 polymer ?
#
loop_
_entity_poly.entity_id
_entity_poly.type
_entity_poly.pdbx_seq_one_letter_code
_entity_poly.pdbx_strand_id
1 'polypeptide(L)'
;MFLLKNLVSSISKVTQDLGNIVSITPVVNTGSSVNVNVSDINIANVSTTGLLSNVISTVTDTVSHTTTDLVSNVVGTVTGTVGSTSPIDTVTNIIGGVTGGVTGNPLEVVTDIIGGVTGGVVGGTSPISPVIDVVQGGIDILQGVESLKTEIINTGIETVADAVIGVLPQAEHPVSEIADLGTLTFETSRDTVNGALEVVSDLVGGDIQGATESATGILDTLITNGTTATGIVTGVVGSVTDVIGGVTGGVDGNPLEVI
;
A
#
# COMPACT_ATOMS: atom_id res chain seq x y z
N MET A 1 -72.88 100.32 40.26
CA MET A 1 -72.60 98.96 39.74
C MET A 1 -71.87 98.95 38.38
N PHE A 2 -72.00 99.98 37.53
CA PHE A 2 -71.37 100.02 36.19
C PHE A 2 -69.81 100.16 36.21
N LEU A 3 -69.27 100.96 37.13
CA LEU A 3 -67.83 101.20 37.26
C LEU A 3 -67.04 99.94 37.66
N LEU A 4 -67.61 99.13 38.56
CA LEU A 4 -66.96 97.91 39.06
C LEU A 4 -66.83 96.84 37.97
N LYS A 5 -67.83 96.71 37.09
CA LYS A 5 -67.79 95.78 35.95
C LYS A 5 -66.71 96.17 34.93
N ASN A 6 -66.54 97.46 34.64
CA ASN A 6 -65.52 97.95 33.72
C ASN A 6 -64.10 97.71 34.25
N LEU A 7 -63.89 97.89 35.55
CA LEU A 7 -62.60 97.64 36.19
C LEU A 7 -62.21 96.16 36.13
N VAL A 8 -63.14 95.26 36.46
CA VAL A 8 -62.92 93.79 36.39
C VAL A 8 -62.59 93.36 34.97
N SER A 9 -63.29 93.88 33.96
CA SER A 9 -63.00 93.56 32.56
C SER A 9 -61.62 94.05 32.10
N SER A 10 -61.20 95.22 32.58
CA SER A 10 -59.89 95.79 32.24
C SER A 10 -58.74 94.98 32.86
N ILE A 11 -58.89 94.59 34.13
CA ILE A 11 -57.91 93.74 34.84
C ILE A 11 -57.80 92.38 34.15
N SER A 12 -58.92 91.76 33.77
CA SER A 12 -58.90 90.47 33.07
C SER A 12 -58.18 90.54 31.73
N LYS A 13 -58.31 91.66 31.01
CA LYS A 13 -57.62 91.86 29.73
C LYS A 13 -56.11 92.06 29.91
N VAL A 14 -55.72 92.87 30.89
CA VAL A 14 -54.29 93.07 31.24
C VAL A 14 -53.63 91.75 31.61
N THR A 15 -54.26 90.93 32.45
CA THR A 15 -53.71 89.61 32.82
C THR A 15 -53.55 88.68 31.63
N GLN A 16 -54.51 88.70 30.70
CA GLN A 16 -54.45 87.88 29.48
C GLN A 16 -53.33 88.35 28.54
N ASP A 17 -53.16 89.65 28.36
CA ASP A 17 -52.10 90.23 27.52
C ASP A 17 -50.71 89.94 28.11
N LEU A 18 -50.55 90.04 29.43
CA LEU A 18 -49.31 89.68 30.13
C LEU A 18 -49.00 88.17 30.02
N GLY A 19 -50.02 87.31 30.10
CA GLY A 19 -49.86 85.87 29.89
C GLY A 19 -49.33 85.55 28.49
N ASN A 20 -49.80 86.27 27.47
CA ASN A 20 -49.32 86.10 26.10
C ASN A 20 -47.88 86.62 25.89
N ILE A 21 -47.47 87.71 26.56
CA ILE A 21 -46.11 88.26 26.44
C ILE A 21 -45.04 87.33 27.04
N VAL A 22 -45.38 86.50 28.03
CA VAL A 22 -44.40 85.54 28.61
C VAL A 22 -44.16 84.34 27.68
N SER A 23 -45.01 84.12 26.68
CA SER A 23 -44.87 83.04 25.69
C SER A 23 -44.25 83.53 24.38
N ILE A 24 -43.00 84.02 24.43
CA ILE A 24 -42.22 84.31 23.21
C ILE A 24 -40.99 83.41 23.17
N THR A 25 -40.91 82.55 22.16
CA THR A 25 -39.65 81.90 21.75
C THR A 25 -38.76 82.99 21.12
N PRO A 26 -37.56 83.26 21.63
CA PRO A 26 -36.73 84.33 21.09
C PRO A 26 -36.22 83.95 19.70
N VAL A 27 -36.55 84.76 18.69
CA VAL A 27 -35.95 84.70 17.35
C VAL A 27 -34.78 85.68 17.31
N VAL A 28 -33.56 85.15 17.23
CA VAL A 28 -32.32 85.96 17.12
C VAL A 28 -32.01 86.20 15.64
N ASN A 29 -31.97 87.46 15.21
CA ASN A 29 -31.64 87.87 13.83
C ASN A 29 -30.28 88.60 13.82
N THR A 30 -29.21 87.96 13.36
CA THR A 30 -27.83 88.46 13.50
C THR A 30 -27.31 89.06 12.18
N GLY A 31 -27.55 90.35 11.96
CA GLY A 31 -26.87 91.17 10.93
C GLY A 31 -25.60 91.86 11.43
N SER A 32 -25.15 91.59 12.66
CA SER A 32 -23.90 92.09 13.24
C SER A 32 -23.14 90.94 13.88
N SER A 33 -21.81 90.94 13.79
CA SER A 33 -20.96 89.95 14.42
C SER A 33 -21.09 90.04 15.94
N VAL A 34 -21.84 89.09 16.51
CA VAL A 34 -21.97 88.92 17.96
C VAL A 34 -20.68 88.26 18.45
N ASN A 35 -19.95 88.95 19.32
CA ASN A 35 -18.87 88.32 20.09
C ASN A 35 -19.51 87.37 21.10
N VAL A 36 -19.65 86.10 20.73
CA VAL A 36 -20.19 85.08 21.63
C VAL A 36 -19.04 84.56 22.48
N ASN A 37 -19.00 85.00 23.74
CA ASN A 37 -18.10 84.42 24.73
C ASN A 37 -18.47 82.93 24.88
N VAL A 38 -17.51 82.01 24.78
CA VAL A 38 -17.79 80.56 24.78
C VAL A 38 -18.45 80.12 26.10
N SER A 39 -18.27 80.86 27.20
CA SER A 39 -19.00 80.64 28.45
C SER A 39 -20.50 80.99 28.37
N ASP A 40 -20.90 81.82 27.41
CA ASP A 40 -22.30 82.14 27.10
C ASP A 40 -22.88 81.14 26.08
N ILE A 41 -22.02 80.39 25.37
CA ILE A 41 -22.45 79.19 24.64
C ILE A 41 -22.73 78.12 25.68
N ASN A 42 -24.01 77.94 25.98
CA ASN A 42 -24.47 76.84 26.79
C ASN A 42 -24.29 75.50 26.04
N ILE A 43 -23.06 74.97 26.00
CA ILE A 43 -22.75 73.62 25.47
C ILE A 43 -23.33 72.53 26.42
N ALA A 44 -24.07 72.89 27.48
CA ALA A 44 -24.73 71.92 28.36
C ALA A 44 -25.74 71.01 27.64
N ASN A 45 -26.06 71.29 26.37
CA ASN A 45 -26.95 70.47 25.57
C ASN A 45 -26.31 69.82 24.33
N VAL A 46 -24.97 69.73 24.24
CA VAL A 46 -24.40 68.57 23.51
C VAL A 46 -24.55 67.42 24.47
N SER A 47 -25.68 66.72 24.37
CA SER A 47 -25.95 65.51 25.14
C SER A 47 -24.88 64.47 24.76
N THR A 48 -23.76 64.48 25.49
CA THR A 48 -22.72 63.45 25.42
C THR A 48 -23.33 62.08 25.71
N THR A 49 -24.42 62.05 26.48
CA THR A 49 -25.25 60.86 26.72
C THR A 49 -25.95 60.35 25.46
N GLY A 50 -26.47 61.21 24.58
CA GLY A 50 -27.07 60.83 23.31
C GLY A 50 -26.03 60.34 22.29
N LEU A 51 -24.87 61.00 22.21
CA LEU A 51 -23.77 60.55 21.35
C LEU A 51 -23.17 59.23 21.84
N LEU A 52 -22.95 59.09 23.15
CA LEU A 52 -22.48 57.85 23.76
C LEU A 52 -23.49 56.71 23.58
N SER A 53 -24.80 56.99 23.71
CA SER A 53 -25.86 56.02 23.43
C SER A 53 -25.85 55.58 21.97
N ASN A 54 -25.65 56.50 21.01
CA ASN A 54 -25.55 56.15 19.59
C ASN A 54 -24.30 55.31 19.30
N VAL A 55 -23.14 55.65 19.87
CA VAL A 55 -21.90 54.88 19.72
C VAL A 55 -22.05 53.50 20.33
N ILE A 56 -22.60 53.39 21.54
CA ILE A 56 -22.87 52.11 22.20
C ILE A 56 -23.84 51.28 21.36
N SER A 57 -24.95 51.86 20.89
CA SER A 57 -25.89 51.16 20.01
C SER A 57 -25.18 50.67 18.74
N THR A 58 -24.43 51.54 18.06
CA THR A 58 -23.72 51.19 16.82
C THR A 58 -22.70 50.07 17.04
N VAL A 59 -21.94 50.12 18.15
CA VAL A 59 -20.98 49.07 18.51
C VAL A 59 -21.69 47.78 18.86
N THR A 60 -22.76 47.83 19.66
CA THR A 60 -23.58 46.67 20.01
C THR A 60 -24.18 46.04 18.76
N ASP A 61 -24.74 46.83 17.86
CA ASP A 61 -25.32 46.36 16.59
C ASP A 61 -24.24 45.75 15.70
N THR A 62 -23.11 46.44 15.52
CA THR A 62 -22.00 45.95 14.69
C THR A 62 -21.43 44.64 15.23
N VAL A 63 -21.17 44.57 16.54
CA VAL A 63 -20.63 43.37 17.18
C VAL A 63 -21.66 42.24 17.14
N SER A 64 -22.92 42.51 17.46
CA SER A 64 -23.97 41.50 17.47
C SER A 64 -24.20 40.91 16.08
N HIS A 65 -24.29 41.74 15.05
CA HIS A 65 -24.50 41.29 13.67
C HIS A 65 -23.26 40.56 13.15
N THR A 66 -22.07 41.17 13.23
CA THR A 66 -20.85 40.57 12.68
C THR A 66 -20.53 39.22 13.33
N THR A 67 -20.67 39.11 14.65
CA THR A 67 -20.36 37.86 15.36
C THR A 67 -21.41 36.80 15.11
N THR A 68 -22.69 37.17 15.10
CA THR A 68 -23.79 36.21 14.90
C THR A 68 -23.81 35.71 13.45
N ASP A 69 -23.57 36.59 12.48
CA ASP A 69 -23.49 36.23 11.06
C ASP A 69 -22.31 35.32 10.78
N LEU A 70 -21.13 35.61 11.35
CA LEU A 70 -19.95 34.76 11.18
C LEU A 70 -20.16 33.38 11.81
N VAL A 71 -20.67 33.32 13.04
CA VAL A 71 -20.96 32.05 13.72
C VAL A 71 -22.03 31.27 12.96
N SER A 72 -23.10 31.93 12.51
CA SER A 72 -24.16 31.30 11.74
C SER A 72 -23.65 30.75 10.41
N ASN A 73 -22.79 31.50 9.71
CA ASN A 73 -22.18 31.06 8.46
C ASN A 73 -21.26 29.85 8.65
N VAL A 74 -20.42 29.86 9.68
CA VAL A 74 -19.54 28.72 10.01
C VAL A 74 -20.36 27.49 10.38
N VAL A 75 -21.34 27.66 11.26
CA VAL A 75 -22.24 26.57 11.67
C VAL A 75 -22.99 26.04 10.45
N GLY A 76 -23.65 26.89 9.68
CA GLY A 76 -24.38 26.49 8.47
C GLY A 76 -23.51 25.81 7.41
N THR A 77 -22.23 26.18 7.31
CA THR A 77 -21.27 25.51 6.42
C THR A 77 -20.93 24.11 6.92
N VAL A 78 -20.73 23.93 8.22
CA VAL A 78 -20.31 22.64 8.82
C VAL A 78 -21.49 21.69 9.03
N THR A 79 -22.64 22.20 9.49
CA THR A 79 -23.85 21.42 9.78
C THR A 79 -24.81 21.33 8.61
N GLY A 80 -24.55 22.08 7.53
CA GLY A 80 -25.43 22.18 6.38
C GLY A 80 -26.68 23.02 6.68
N THR A 81 -27.36 23.40 5.61
CA THR A 81 -28.71 23.97 5.65
C THR A 81 -29.74 22.86 5.49
N VAL A 82 -30.96 23.07 5.99
CA VAL A 82 -32.05 22.07 5.89
C VAL A 82 -32.25 21.66 4.44
N GLY A 83 -32.05 20.37 4.14
CA GLY A 83 -32.20 19.79 2.81
C GLY A 83 -30.91 19.67 1.98
N SER A 84 -29.75 20.08 2.53
CA SER A 84 -28.43 19.87 1.91
C SER A 84 -27.61 18.87 2.73
N THR A 85 -26.77 18.07 2.08
CA THR A 85 -25.81 17.22 2.78
C THR A 85 -24.67 18.08 3.32
N SER A 86 -24.47 18.04 4.63
CA SER A 86 -23.37 18.76 5.27
C SER A 86 -22.05 17.99 5.20
N PRO A 87 -20.90 18.65 5.41
CA PRO A 87 -19.63 17.98 5.63
C PRO A 87 -19.70 16.97 6.78
N ILE A 88 -20.41 17.29 7.87
CA ILE A 88 -20.55 16.37 9.01
C ILE A 88 -21.43 15.15 8.68
N ASP A 89 -22.48 15.32 7.88
CA ASP A 89 -23.30 14.19 7.38
C ASP A 89 -22.47 13.29 6.46
N THR A 90 -21.62 13.89 5.61
CA THR A 90 -20.74 13.15 4.71
C THR A 90 -19.77 12.27 5.49
N VAL A 91 -19.09 12.83 6.50
CA VAL A 91 -18.18 12.08 7.37
C VAL A 91 -18.94 11.00 8.15
N THR A 92 -20.13 11.32 8.66
CA THR A 92 -20.97 10.35 9.39
C THR A 92 -21.40 9.19 8.50
N ASN A 93 -21.78 9.47 7.25
CA ASN A 93 -22.14 8.45 6.26
C ASN A 93 -20.94 7.58 5.86
N ILE A 94 -19.76 8.17 5.68
CA ILE A 94 -18.53 7.42 5.40
C ILE A 94 -18.21 6.51 6.58
N ILE A 95 -18.20 7.04 7.80
CA ILE A 95 -17.95 6.27 9.03
C ILE A 95 -18.97 5.15 9.15
N GLY A 96 -20.28 5.46 9.06
CA GLY A 96 -21.35 4.47 9.14
C GLY A 96 -21.23 3.37 8.08
N GLY A 97 -20.83 3.73 6.86
CA GLY A 97 -20.54 2.77 5.78
C GLY A 97 -19.35 1.86 6.09
N VAL A 98 -18.27 2.40 6.68
CA VAL A 98 -17.09 1.60 7.04
C VAL A 98 -17.19 0.90 8.39
N THR A 99 -18.12 1.27 9.28
CA THR A 99 -18.27 0.65 10.61
C THR A 99 -19.51 -0.24 10.75
N GLY A 100 -20.51 -0.17 9.87
CA GLY A 100 -21.83 -0.75 10.18
C GLY A 100 -22.76 -1.07 9.01
N GLY A 101 -22.23 -1.38 7.82
CA GLY A 101 -23.08 -1.90 6.74
C GLY A 101 -23.68 -3.27 7.07
N VAL A 102 -24.93 -3.51 6.64
CA VAL A 102 -25.69 -4.78 6.80
C VAL A 102 -25.06 -6.00 6.11
N THR A 103 -23.91 -5.83 5.47
CA THR A 103 -23.15 -6.85 4.72
C THR A 103 -21.73 -7.08 5.28
N GLY A 104 -21.47 -6.67 6.53
CA GLY A 104 -20.13 -6.69 7.11
C GLY A 104 -19.37 -5.40 6.80
N ASN A 105 -18.45 -5.04 7.68
CA ASN A 105 -17.65 -3.84 7.47
C ASN A 105 -16.55 -4.11 6.41
N PRO A 106 -16.16 -3.15 5.55
CA PRO A 106 -15.18 -3.41 4.49
C PRO A 106 -13.84 -3.95 5.00
N LEU A 107 -13.44 -3.57 6.21
CA LEU A 107 -12.21 -4.04 6.84
C LEU A 107 -12.33 -5.50 7.30
N GLU A 108 -13.50 -5.92 7.78
CA GLU A 108 -13.85 -7.30 8.11
C GLU A 108 -13.89 -8.15 6.84
N VAL A 109 -14.48 -7.66 5.74
CA VAL A 109 -14.43 -8.36 4.45
C VAL A 109 -12.98 -8.56 3.99
N VAL A 110 -12.13 -7.54 4.08
CA VAL A 110 -10.71 -7.66 3.75
C VAL A 110 -10.00 -8.62 4.70
N THR A 111 -10.30 -8.57 5.99
CA THR A 111 -9.73 -9.47 7.00
C THR A 111 -10.16 -10.90 6.78
N ASP A 112 -11.41 -11.14 6.41
CA ASP A 112 -11.98 -12.45 6.08
C ASP A 112 -11.42 -13.00 4.79
N ILE A 113 -11.19 -12.15 3.77
CA ILE A 113 -10.51 -12.55 2.54
C ILE A 113 -9.06 -12.94 2.85
N ILE A 114 -8.31 -12.11 3.58
CA ILE A 114 -6.91 -12.39 3.95
C ILE A 114 -6.85 -13.65 4.81
N GLY A 115 -7.69 -13.75 5.83
CA GLY A 115 -7.79 -14.90 6.72
C GLY A 115 -8.25 -16.16 6.00
N GLY A 116 -9.17 -16.05 5.04
CA GLY A 116 -9.63 -17.16 4.21
C GLY A 116 -8.56 -17.67 3.25
N VAL A 117 -7.75 -16.78 2.67
CA VAL A 117 -6.65 -17.13 1.75
C VAL A 117 -5.43 -17.67 2.51
N THR A 118 -5.21 -17.26 3.76
CA THR A 118 -4.07 -17.72 4.57
C THR A 118 -4.41 -18.93 5.44
N GLY A 119 -5.59 -18.96 6.06
CA GLY A 119 -6.00 -19.96 7.05
C GLY A 119 -7.12 -20.91 6.61
N GLY A 120 -7.69 -20.74 5.41
CA GLY A 120 -8.90 -21.43 5.00
C GLY A 120 -10.15 -20.79 5.62
N VAL A 121 -11.14 -20.49 4.78
CA VAL A 121 -12.45 -20.01 5.26
C VAL A 121 -13.00 -21.07 6.22
N VAL A 122 -13.43 -20.65 7.42
CA VAL A 122 -14.02 -21.46 8.50
C VAL A 122 -14.61 -22.79 8.00
N GLY A 123 -13.81 -23.86 8.01
CA GLY A 123 -14.21 -25.22 7.60
C GLY A 123 -13.64 -25.79 6.29
N GLY A 124 -12.83 -25.04 5.52
CA GLY A 124 -12.17 -25.51 4.30
C GLY A 124 -10.64 -25.43 4.35
N THR A 125 -9.94 -26.18 3.49
CA THR A 125 -8.48 -26.05 3.31
C THR A 125 -8.16 -24.71 2.66
N SER A 126 -7.04 -24.10 3.05
CA SER A 126 -6.58 -22.85 2.48
C SER A 126 -6.40 -22.99 0.96
N PRO A 127 -6.82 -22.02 0.12
CA PRO A 127 -6.59 -22.06 -1.32
C PRO A 127 -5.12 -22.20 -1.72
N ILE A 128 -4.19 -21.86 -0.82
CA ILE A 128 -2.75 -22.03 -1.02
C ILE A 128 -2.21 -23.38 -0.54
N SER A 129 -3.04 -24.22 0.11
CA SER A 129 -2.65 -25.56 0.58
C SER A 129 -2.08 -26.44 -0.54
N PRO A 130 -2.65 -26.48 -1.77
CA PRO A 130 -2.07 -27.28 -2.86
C PRO A 130 -0.66 -26.82 -3.24
N VAL A 131 -0.37 -25.51 -3.13
CA VAL A 131 0.96 -24.97 -3.39
C VAL A 131 1.94 -25.40 -2.30
N ILE A 132 1.52 -25.37 -1.03
CA ILE A 132 2.31 -25.85 0.10
C ILE A 132 2.62 -27.35 -0.06
N ASP A 133 1.64 -28.15 -0.46
CA ASP A 133 1.82 -29.60 -0.67
C ASP A 133 2.84 -29.89 -1.77
N VAL A 134 2.80 -29.14 -2.89
CA VAL A 134 3.79 -29.27 -3.98
C VAL A 134 5.18 -28.84 -3.50
N VAL A 135 5.30 -27.73 -2.76
CA VAL A 135 6.57 -27.26 -2.22
C VAL A 135 7.15 -28.28 -1.24
N GLN A 136 6.33 -28.84 -0.35
CA GLN A 136 6.77 -29.85 0.60
C GLN A 136 7.19 -31.13 -0.12
N GLY A 137 6.42 -31.59 -1.12
CA GLY A 137 6.81 -32.73 -1.94
C GLY A 137 8.13 -32.49 -2.69
N GLY A 138 8.37 -31.26 -3.17
CA GLY A 138 9.64 -30.86 -3.76
C GLY A 138 10.80 -30.91 -2.77
N ILE A 139 10.59 -30.48 -1.53
CA ILE A 139 11.58 -30.58 -0.44
C ILE A 139 11.88 -32.04 -0.10
N ASP A 140 10.84 -32.89 -0.03
CA ASP A 140 11.00 -34.31 0.27
C ASP A 140 11.83 -35.01 -0.81
N ILE A 141 11.59 -34.68 -2.09
CA ILE A 141 12.41 -35.15 -3.22
C ILE A 141 13.86 -34.65 -3.09
N LEU A 142 14.06 -33.38 -2.75
CA LEU A 142 15.41 -32.81 -2.60
C LEU A 142 16.19 -33.48 -1.47
N GLN A 143 15.53 -33.78 -0.35
CA GLN A 143 16.11 -34.56 0.74
C GLN A 143 16.40 -36.01 0.31
N GLY A 144 15.51 -36.61 -0.49
CA GLY A 144 15.75 -37.91 -1.11
C GLY A 144 17.01 -37.92 -1.97
N VAL A 145 17.20 -36.90 -2.82
CA VAL A 145 18.40 -36.73 -3.64
C VAL A 145 19.66 -36.52 -2.77
N GLU A 146 19.56 -35.77 -1.67
CA GLU A 146 20.67 -35.58 -0.74
C GLU A 146 21.10 -36.89 -0.06
N SER A 147 20.13 -37.73 0.33
CA SER A 147 20.41 -39.06 0.87
C SER A 147 21.05 -39.99 -0.17
N LEU A 148 20.53 -39.98 -1.41
CA LEU A 148 21.02 -40.80 -2.51
C LEU A 148 22.46 -40.41 -2.90
N LYS A 149 22.78 -39.11 -2.88
CA LYS A 149 24.14 -38.62 -3.12
C LYS A 149 25.14 -39.25 -2.14
N THR A 150 24.77 -39.32 -0.86
CA THR A 150 25.61 -39.92 0.18
C THR A 150 25.76 -41.42 -0.03
N GLU A 151 24.69 -42.11 -0.40
CA GLU A 151 24.70 -43.55 -0.70
C GLU A 151 25.61 -43.87 -1.90
N ILE A 152 25.48 -43.16 -3.03
CA ILE A 152 26.33 -43.36 -4.22
C ILE A 152 27.81 -43.14 -3.88
N ILE A 153 28.14 -42.14 -3.06
CA ILE A 153 29.52 -41.90 -2.63
C ILE A 153 30.04 -43.09 -1.82
N ASN A 154 29.27 -43.56 -0.84
CA ASN A 154 29.68 -44.68 0.00
C ASN A 154 29.82 -45.98 -0.79
N THR A 155 28.83 -46.33 -1.61
CA THR A 155 28.86 -47.51 -2.48
C THR A 155 29.97 -47.42 -3.53
N GLY A 156 30.20 -46.24 -4.11
CA GLY A 156 31.29 -45.99 -5.04
C GLY A 156 32.65 -46.22 -4.40
N ILE A 157 32.86 -45.71 -3.18
CA ILE A 157 34.09 -45.94 -2.41
C ILE A 157 34.28 -47.44 -2.11
N GLU A 158 33.24 -48.14 -1.66
CA GLU A 158 33.31 -49.58 -1.38
C GLU A 158 33.64 -50.39 -2.65
N THR A 159 33.00 -50.06 -3.77
CA THR A 159 33.22 -50.73 -5.05
C THR A 159 34.63 -50.48 -5.58
N VAL A 160 35.13 -49.25 -5.51
CA VAL A 160 36.50 -48.91 -5.93
C VAL A 160 37.53 -49.55 -5.00
N ALA A 161 37.27 -49.59 -3.69
CA ALA A 161 38.13 -50.28 -2.75
C ALA A 161 38.24 -51.78 -3.07
N ASP A 162 37.13 -52.43 -3.44
CA ASP A 162 37.09 -53.85 -3.79
C ASP A 162 37.76 -54.12 -5.17
N ALA A 163 37.52 -53.25 -6.16
CA ALA A 163 38.06 -53.39 -7.52
C ALA A 163 39.57 -53.05 -7.62
N VAL A 164 40.03 -51.95 -7.01
CA VAL A 164 41.41 -51.44 -7.16
C VAL A 164 42.42 -52.30 -6.37
N ILE A 165 42.00 -52.95 -5.28
CA ILE A 165 42.87 -53.89 -4.56
C ILE A 165 42.95 -55.24 -5.29
N GLY A 166 41.96 -55.59 -6.10
CA GLY A 166 41.88 -56.89 -6.78
C GLY A 166 42.62 -57.00 -8.12
N VAL A 167 42.78 -55.91 -8.88
CA VAL A 167 43.26 -55.97 -10.27
C VAL A 167 44.00 -54.70 -10.69
N LEU A 168 45.33 -54.70 -10.54
CA LEU A 168 46.23 -54.08 -11.51
C LEU A 168 46.69 -55.22 -12.46
N PRO A 169 46.96 -55.02 -13.78
CA PRO A 169 47.23 -53.75 -14.48
C PRO A 169 46.76 -53.65 -15.96
N GLN A 170 47.12 -52.54 -16.63
CA GLN A 170 47.25 -52.30 -18.09
C GLN A 170 46.00 -52.35 -19.00
N ALA A 171 45.29 -51.23 -19.15
CA ALA A 171 44.58 -50.91 -20.40
C ALA A 171 44.43 -49.38 -20.54
N GLU A 172 45.21 -48.75 -21.41
CA GLU A 172 45.17 -47.29 -21.64
C GLU A 172 43.85 -46.82 -22.29
N HIS A 173 43.09 -47.73 -22.91
CA HIS A 173 41.85 -47.43 -23.65
C HIS A 173 40.60 -47.24 -22.78
N PRO A 174 40.18 -48.18 -21.92
CA PRO A 174 38.98 -48.03 -21.11
C PRO A 174 39.12 -46.94 -20.04
N VAL A 175 40.34 -46.66 -19.55
CA VAL A 175 40.56 -45.60 -18.55
C VAL A 175 40.30 -44.20 -19.14
N SER A 176 40.66 -43.97 -20.41
CA SER A 176 40.38 -42.71 -21.11
C SER A 176 38.88 -42.52 -21.33
N GLU A 177 38.18 -43.56 -21.80
CA GLU A 177 36.74 -43.51 -22.05
C GLU A 177 35.94 -43.35 -20.73
N ILE A 178 36.40 -43.96 -19.64
CA ILE A 178 35.83 -43.73 -18.29
C ILE A 178 36.04 -42.27 -17.85
N ALA A 179 37.18 -41.65 -18.16
CA ALA A 179 37.43 -40.24 -17.86
C ALA A 179 36.54 -39.30 -18.69
N ASP A 180 36.31 -39.62 -19.97
CA ASP A 180 35.39 -38.89 -20.84
C ASP A 180 33.94 -39.01 -20.35
N LEU A 181 33.53 -40.18 -19.85
CA LEU A 181 32.22 -40.38 -19.22
C LEU A 181 32.07 -39.54 -17.94
N GLY A 182 33.13 -39.45 -17.13
CA GLY A 182 33.19 -38.59 -15.96
C GLY A 182 33.02 -37.11 -16.31
N THR A 183 33.71 -36.66 -17.36
CA THR A 183 33.60 -35.28 -17.88
C THR A 183 32.18 -34.99 -18.37
N LEU A 184 31.63 -35.87 -19.21
CA LEU A 184 30.28 -35.75 -19.75
C LEU A 184 29.21 -35.71 -18.64
N THR A 185 29.38 -36.52 -17.60
CA THR A 185 28.45 -36.54 -16.44
C THR A 185 28.49 -35.22 -15.69
N PHE A 186 29.68 -34.63 -15.50
CA PHE A 186 29.83 -33.34 -14.83
C PHE A 186 29.23 -32.20 -15.66
N GLU A 187 29.47 -32.18 -16.98
CA GLU A 187 28.88 -31.20 -17.90
C GLU A 187 27.35 -31.32 -17.94
N THR A 188 26.82 -32.54 -18.05
CA THR A 188 25.37 -32.80 -18.00
C THR A 188 24.75 -32.27 -16.73
N SER A 189 25.38 -32.55 -15.58
CA SER A 189 24.90 -32.07 -14.28
C SER A 189 24.92 -30.54 -14.20
N ARG A 190 26.02 -29.90 -14.61
CA ARG A 190 26.15 -28.44 -14.62
C ARG A 190 25.07 -27.79 -15.50
N ASP A 191 24.89 -28.29 -16.71
CA ASP A 191 24.00 -27.67 -17.69
C ASP A 191 22.52 -27.90 -17.31
N THR A 192 22.20 -29.06 -16.74
CA THR A 192 20.87 -29.36 -16.16
C THR A 192 20.55 -28.45 -14.97
N VAL A 193 21.51 -28.23 -14.07
CA VAL A 193 21.33 -27.34 -12.91
C VAL A 193 21.15 -25.89 -13.35
N ASN A 194 21.95 -25.43 -14.32
CA ASN A 194 21.79 -24.08 -14.86
C ASN A 194 20.43 -23.90 -15.55
N GLY A 195 20.00 -24.87 -16.36
CA GLY A 195 18.67 -24.84 -16.97
C GLY A 195 17.55 -24.86 -15.93
N ALA A 196 17.68 -25.67 -14.87
CA ALA A 196 16.67 -25.73 -13.81
C ALA A 196 16.57 -24.40 -13.04
N LEU A 197 17.69 -23.72 -12.83
CA LEU A 197 17.70 -22.40 -12.19
C LEU A 197 17.05 -21.33 -13.09
N GLU A 198 17.21 -21.44 -14.40
CA GLU A 198 16.53 -20.58 -15.38
C GLU A 198 15.02 -20.82 -15.38
N VAL A 199 14.56 -22.08 -15.37
CA VAL A 199 13.13 -22.43 -15.22
C VAL A 199 12.52 -21.77 -13.98
N VAL A 200 13.22 -21.87 -12.84
CA VAL A 200 12.75 -21.25 -11.59
C VAL A 200 12.77 -19.72 -11.69
N SER A 201 13.81 -19.15 -12.28
CA SER A 201 13.92 -17.70 -12.48
C SER A 201 12.77 -17.16 -13.33
N ASP A 202 12.47 -17.80 -14.45
CA ASP A 202 11.42 -17.39 -15.37
C ASP A 202 10.03 -17.57 -14.75
N LEU A 203 9.79 -18.67 -14.03
CA LEU A 203 8.53 -18.88 -13.33
C LEU A 203 8.30 -17.85 -12.21
N VAL A 204 9.35 -17.48 -11.47
CA VAL A 204 9.31 -16.41 -10.46
C VAL A 204 9.13 -15.04 -11.12
N GLY A 205 9.69 -14.84 -12.31
CA GLY A 205 9.48 -13.66 -13.16
C GLY A 205 8.09 -13.59 -13.82
N GLY A 206 7.30 -14.67 -13.74
CA GLY A 206 5.98 -14.79 -14.37
C GLY A 206 6.01 -15.19 -15.86
N ASP A 207 7.17 -15.56 -16.40
CA ASP A 207 7.35 -16.01 -17.77
C ASP A 207 7.25 -17.54 -17.88
N ILE A 208 6.02 -18.03 -18.10
CA ILE A 208 5.74 -19.46 -18.27
C ILE A 208 6.32 -20.00 -19.60
N GLN A 209 6.45 -19.14 -20.62
CA GLN A 209 7.01 -19.57 -21.91
C GLN A 209 8.52 -19.77 -21.80
N GLY A 210 9.25 -18.81 -21.21
CA GLY A 210 10.68 -18.96 -20.90
C GLY A 210 10.96 -20.19 -20.04
N ALA A 211 10.19 -20.38 -18.95
CA ALA A 211 10.32 -21.56 -18.10
C ALA A 211 10.09 -22.88 -18.86
N THR A 212 9.20 -22.88 -19.86
CA THR A 212 8.97 -24.07 -20.71
C THR A 212 10.14 -24.30 -21.67
N GLU A 213 10.69 -23.24 -22.25
CA GLU A 213 11.85 -23.31 -23.15
C GLU A 213 13.08 -23.86 -22.41
N SER A 214 13.41 -23.34 -21.22
CA SER A 214 14.52 -23.86 -20.41
C SER A 214 14.30 -25.31 -19.99
N ALA A 215 13.06 -25.70 -19.64
CA ALA A 215 12.74 -27.09 -19.32
C ALA A 215 12.93 -28.03 -20.52
N THR A 216 12.57 -27.59 -21.73
CA THR A 216 12.87 -28.35 -22.96
C THR A 216 14.36 -28.40 -23.26
N GLY A 217 15.13 -27.33 -22.99
CA GLY A 217 16.58 -27.33 -23.13
C GLY A 217 17.29 -28.31 -22.20
N ILE A 218 16.80 -28.47 -20.97
CA ILE A 218 17.26 -29.52 -20.05
C ILE A 218 17.01 -30.90 -20.66
N LEU A 219 15.81 -31.15 -21.19
CA LEU A 219 15.46 -32.43 -21.79
C LEU A 219 16.36 -32.76 -22.98
N ASP A 220 16.61 -31.81 -23.87
CA ASP A 220 17.52 -31.98 -25.01
C ASP A 220 18.95 -32.28 -24.56
N THR A 221 19.42 -31.65 -23.49
CA THR A 221 20.73 -31.92 -22.88
C THR A 221 20.80 -33.35 -22.35
N LEU A 222 19.80 -33.80 -21.60
CA LEU A 222 19.75 -35.17 -21.05
C LEU A 222 19.71 -36.22 -22.16
N ILE A 223 18.91 -35.99 -23.21
CA ILE A 223 18.81 -36.92 -24.35
C ILE A 223 20.14 -36.98 -25.09
N THR A 224 20.69 -35.82 -25.45
CA THR A 224 21.95 -35.74 -26.20
C THR A 224 23.09 -36.39 -25.41
N ASN A 225 23.27 -36.00 -24.15
CA ASN A 225 24.35 -36.53 -23.34
C ASN A 225 24.11 -37.99 -22.94
N GLY A 226 22.87 -38.43 -22.79
CA GLY A 226 22.53 -39.85 -22.61
C GLY A 226 22.90 -40.70 -23.82
N THR A 227 22.70 -40.19 -25.04
CA THR A 227 23.14 -40.88 -26.26
C THR A 227 24.67 -40.94 -26.36
N THR A 228 25.37 -39.85 -26.01
CA THR A 228 26.84 -39.82 -25.97
C THR A 228 27.39 -40.77 -24.90
N ALA A 229 26.82 -40.77 -23.70
CA ALA A 229 27.21 -41.67 -22.61
C ALA A 229 27.04 -43.14 -22.99
N THR A 230 25.95 -43.47 -23.70
CA THR A 230 25.74 -44.83 -24.24
C THR A 230 26.87 -45.22 -25.20
N GLY A 231 27.29 -44.32 -26.09
CA GLY A 231 28.42 -44.54 -26.98
C GLY A 231 29.72 -44.82 -26.22
N ILE A 232 30.02 -44.02 -25.20
CA ILE A 232 31.21 -44.19 -24.36
C ILE A 232 31.18 -45.54 -23.62
N VAL A 233 30.04 -45.90 -23.00
CA VAL A 233 29.89 -47.18 -22.30
C VAL A 233 30.06 -48.36 -23.25
N THR A 234 29.53 -48.28 -24.48
CA THR A 234 29.74 -49.34 -25.48
C THR A 234 31.21 -49.45 -25.91
N GLY A 235 31.94 -48.33 -25.97
CA GLY A 235 33.39 -48.32 -26.19
C GLY A 235 34.15 -49.03 -25.08
N VAL A 236 33.81 -48.72 -23.82
CA VAL A 236 34.47 -49.31 -22.65
C VAL A 236 34.24 -50.82 -22.62
N VAL A 237 32.99 -51.25 -22.82
CA VAL A 237 32.64 -52.68 -22.87
C VAL A 237 33.39 -53.38 -24.01
N GLY A 238 33.45 -52.77 -25.20
CA GLY A 238 34.22 -53.29 -26.34
C GLY A 238 35.69 -53.48 -26.00
N SER A 239 36.33 -52.44 -25.46
CA SER A 239 37.73 -52.47 -25.03
C SER A 239 38.00 -53.54 -23.98
N VAL A 240 37.11 -53.69 -22.98
CA VAL A 240 37.23 -54.72 -21.95
C VAL A 240 37.03 -56.13 -22.54
N THR A 241 36.07 -56.32 -23.45
CA THR A 241 35.90 -57.61 -24.14
C THR A 241 37.07 -57.97 -25.02
N ASP A 242 37.75 -57.00 -25.64
CA ASP A 242 38.98 -57.24 -26.41
C ASP A 242 40.14 -57.65 -25.49
N VAL A 243 40.28 -57.02 -24.32
CA VAL A 243 41.29 -57.41 -23.32
C VAL A 243 41.02 -58.83 -22.80
N ILE A 244 39.78 -59.14 -22.41
CA ILE A 244 39.40 -60.46 -21.91
C ILE A 244 39.49 -61.51 -23.04
N GLY A 245 39.06 -61.17 -24.25
CA GLY A 245 39.14 -62.02 -25.44
C GLY A 245 40.58 -62.28 -25.89
N GLY A 246 41.49 -61.33 -25.71
CA GLY A 246 42.93 -61.53 -25.94
C GLY A 246 43.59 -62.38 -24.84
N VAL A 247 43.15 -62.23 -23.58
CA VAL A 247 43.65 -63.01 -22.43
C VAL A 247 43.08 -64.44 -22.40
N THR A 248 41.85 -64.65 -22.88
CA THR A 248 41.19 -65.97 -22.94
C THR A 248 41.25 -66.64 -24.32
N GLY A 249 41.54 -65.87 -25.38
CA GLY A 249 41.68 -66.34 -26.76
C GLY A 249 43.09 -66.83 -27.14
N GLY A 250 44.02 -66.85 -26.19
CA GLY A 250 45.33 -67.49 -26.34
C GLY A 250 45.31 -69.04 -26.31
N VAL A 251 44.17 -69.69 -26.57
CA VAL A 251 44.09 -71.16 -26.66
C VAL A 251 43.77 -71.69 -28.06
N ASP A 252 43.46 -70.83 -29.04
CA ASP A 252 43.33 -71.23 -30.45
C ASP A 252 44.52 -70.81 -31.32
N GLY A 253 45.44 -70.00 -30.78
CA GLY A 253 46.77 -69.81 -31.33
C GLY A 253 47.72 -70.86 -30.75
N ASN A 254 48.26 -71.72 -31.60
CA ASN A 254 49.36 -72.62 -31.26
C ASN A 254 50.43 -71.87 -30.42
N PRO A 255 50.79 -72.30 -29.20
CA PRO A 255 51.75 -71.59 -28.34
C PRO A 255 53.19 -71.54 -28.87
N LEU A 256 53.42 -72.06 -30.08
CA LEU A 256 54.73 -72.27 -30.69
C LEU A 256 55.09 -71.24 -31.78
N GLU A 257 54.28 -70.22 -32.03
CA GLU A 257 54.64 -69.13 -32.98
C GLU A 257 55.39 -67.95 -32.35
N VAL A 258 55.74 -68.05 -31.07
CA VAL A 258 56.70 -67.13 -30.43
C VAL A 258 58.06 -67.84 -30.36
N ILE A 259 58.83 -67.75 -31.45
CA ILE A 259 60.30 -67.91 -31.43
C ILE A 259 60.91 -66.53 -31.67
#